data_AF-A0A8S1HXI0-F1
#
_entry.id   AF-A0A8S1HXI0-F1
#
_cell.length_a   1.000
_cell.length_b   1.000
_cell.length_c   1.000
_cell.angle_alpha   90.00
_cell.angle_beta   90.00
_cell.angle_gamma   90.00
#
_symmetry.space_group_name_H-M   'P 1'
#
loop_
_entity.id
_entity.type
_entity.pdbx_description
1 polymer ?
#
loop_
_entity_poly.entity_id
_entity_poly.type
_entity_poly.pdbx_seq_one_letter_code
_entity_poly.pdbx_strand_id
1 'polypeptide(L)' 'DIQLVNVLLDLWFAGMETSANTLTWAIAYTLNNLETQDKLHEELDRVIGSDRDILMADKNDLVYVNAFINVGLRRKKIIL' A
#
# COMPACT_ATOMS: atom_id res chain seq x y z
N ASP A 1 -5.17 8.00 -33.26
CA ASP A 1 -6.15 7.33 -32.38
C ASP A 1 -5.67 6.02 -31.78
N ILE A 2 -5.25 5.00 -32.56
CA ILE A 2 -4.81 3.69 -32.02
C ILE A 2 -3.62 3.76 -31.05
N GLN A 3 -2.66 4.66 -31.30
CA GLN A 3 -1.50 4.83 -30.41
C GLN A 3 -1.88 5.38 -29.03
N LEU A 4 -2.90 6.24 -28.95
CA LEU A 4 -3.37 6.77 -27.67
C LEU A 4 -4.07 5.67 -26.86
N VAL A 5 -4.87 4.83 -27.54
CA VAL A 5 -5.53 3.68 -26.93
C VAL A 5 -4.52 2.66 -26.45
N ASN A 6 -3.48 2.36 -27.22
CA ASN A 6 -2.40 1.45 -26.81
C ASN A 6 -1.64 1.98 -25.58
N VAL A 7 -1.29 3.27 -25.57
CA VAL A 7 -0.60 3.88 -24.40
C VAL A 7 -1.50 3.88 -23.15
N LEU A 8 -2.81 4.12 -23.30
CA LEU A 8 -3.76 4.02 -22.20
C LEU A 8 -3.90 2.60 -21.67
N LEU A 9 -3.95 1.61 -22.56
CA LEU A 9 -4.00 0.20 -22.19
C LEU A 9 -2.72 -0.25 -21.49
N ASP A 10 -1.55 0.13 -22.02
CA ASP A 10 -0.26 -0.18 -21.41
C ASP A 10 -0.14 0.45 -20.01
N LEU A 11 -0.55 1.71 -19.85
CA LEU A 11 -0.57 2.37 -18.55
C LEU A 11 -1.54 1.68 -17.58
N TRP A 12 -2.71 1.26 -18.07
CA TRP A 12 -3.71 0.56 -17.26
C TRP A 12 -3.19 -0.80 -16.80
N PHE A 13 -2.65 -1.62 -17.70
CA PHE A 13 -2.11 -2.93 -17.36
C PHE A 13 -0.90 -2.81 -16.43
N ALA A 14 0.04 -1.91 -16.73
CA ALA A 14 1.18 -1.65 -15.86
C ALA A 14 0.75 -1.17 -14.46
N GLY A 15 -0.23 -0.27 -14.38
CA GLY A 15 -0.80 0.21 -13.11
C GLY A 15 -1.50 -0.90 -12.32
N MET A 16 -2.26 -1.75 -13.02
CA MET A 16 -3.02 -2.85 -12.41
C MET A 16 -2.08 -3.91 -11.84
N GLU A 17 -1.13 -4.41 -12.62
CA GLU A 17 -0.20 -5.46 -12.18
C GLU A 17 0.65 -4.97 -11.00
N THR A 18 1.13 -3.74 -11.08
CA THR A 18 1.97 -3.16 -10.02
C THR A 18 1.21 -2.97 -8.72
N SER A 19 -0.05 -2.51 -8.77
CA SER A 19 -0.90 -2.29 -7.59
C SER A 19 -1.41 -3.60 -6.98
N ALA A 20 -1.85 -4.55 -7.82
CA ALA A 20 -2.30 -5.86 -7.37
C ALA A 20 -1.19 -6.63 -6.65
N ASN A 21 0.03 -6.61 -7.18
CA ASN A 21 1.16 -7.25 -6.51
C ASN A 21 1.52 -6.58 -5.19
N THR A 22 1.49 -5.25 -5.10
CA THR A 22 1.73 -4.54 -3.84
C THR A 22 0.67 -4.89 -2.79
N LEU A 23 -0.60 -4.96 -3.17
CA LEU A 23 -1.69 -5.39 -2.28
C LEU A 23 -1.52 -6.85 -1.83
N THR A 24 -1.17 -7.75 -2.74
CA THR A 24 -0.94 -9.17 -2.40
C THR A 24 0.18 -9.32 -1.38
N TRP A 25 1.32 -8.63 -1.57
CA TRP A 25 2.41 -8.66 -0.60
C TRP A 25 2.07 -8.00 0.73
N ALA A 26 1.30 -6.90 0.71
CA ALA A 26 0.80 -6.27 1.92
C ALA A 26 -0.06 -7.26 2.72
N ILE A 27 -1.07 -7.86 2.08
CA ILE A 27 -1.95 -8.86 2.72
C ILE A 27 -1.15 -10.08 3.21
N ALA A 28 -0.24 -10.62 2.39
CA ALA A 28 0.59 -11.76 2.78
C ALA A 28 1.51 -11.45 3.97
N TYR A 29 1.98 -10.21 4.10
CA TYR A 29 2.80 -9.78 5.23
C TYR A 29 1.96 -9.60 6.51
N THR A 30 0.76 -9.03 6.38
CA THR A 30 -0.20 -8.90 7.48
C THR A 30 -0.63 -10.28 8.00
N LEU A 31 -0.93 -11.23 7.10
CA LEU A 31 -1.29 -12.59 7.48
C LEU A 31 -0.15 -13.36 8.16
N ASN A 32 1.10 -13.12 7.76
CA ASN A 32 2.27 -13.77 8.39
C ASN A 32 2.67 -13.12 9.72
N ASN A 33 2.29 -11.86 9.96
CA ASN A 33 2.71 -11.12 11.14
C ASN A 33 1.53 -10.40 11.77
N LEU A 34 0.73 -11.13 12.54
CA LEU A 34 -0.37 -10.58 13.34
C LEU A 34 0.10 -9.44 14.26
N GLU A 35 1.32 -9.54 14.82
CA GLU A 35 1.93 -8.46 15.61
C GLU A 35 2.13 -7.17 14.80
N THR A 36 2.37 -7.27 13.49
CA THR A 36 2.47 -6.09 12.61
C THR A 36 1.10 -5.48 12.37
N GLN A 37 0.06 -6.30 12.27
CA GLN A 37 -1.32 -5.83 12.16
C GLN A 37 -1.75 -5.07 13.42
N ASP A 38 -1.45 -5.62 14.61
CA ASP A 38 -1.77 -4.96 15.88
C ASP A 38 -1.06 -3.60 16.00
N LYS A 39 0.23 -3.53 15.64
CA LYS A 39 0.98 -2.26 15.63
C LYS A 39 0.43 -1.23 14.63
N LEU A 40 -0.04 -1.69 13.47
CA LEU A 40 -0.68 -0.81 12.48
C LEU A 40 -2.00 -0.25 13.01
N HIS A 41 -2.83 -1.10 13.61
CA HIS A 41 -4.09 -0.67 14.22
C HIS A 41 -3.86 0.26 15.41
N GLU A 42 -2.87 -0.02 16.26
CA GLU A 42 -2.52 0.84 17.40
C GLU A 42 -2.03 2.22 16.95
N GLU A 43 -1.20 2.29 15.89
CA GLU A 43 -0.78 3.57 15.31
C GLU A 43 -1.99 4.33 14.73
N LEU A 44 -2.90 3.62 14.06
CA LEU A 44 -4.09 4.21 13.46
C LEU A 44 -5.03 4.77 14.52
N ASP A 45 -5.33 4.00 15.56
CA ASP A 45 -6.16 4.42 16.69
C ASP A 45 -5.52 5.58 17.46
N ARG A 46 -4.18 5.61 17.55
CA ARG A 46 -3.46 6.70 18.25
C ARG A 46 -3.46 8.01 17.45
N VAL A 47 -3.27 7.97 16.14
CA VAL A 47 -3.10 9.17 15.30
C VAL A 47 -4.44 9.72 14.83
N ILE A 48 -5.38 8.84 14.44
CA ILE A 48 -6.65 9.23 13.84
C ILE A 48 -7.78 9.17 14.87
N GLY A 49 -7.76 8.15 15.75
CA GLY A 49 -8.89 7.80 16.60
C GLY A 49 -10.03 7.15 15.80
N SER A 50 -10.96 6.46 16.47
CA SER A 50 -12.06 5.74 15.79
C SER A 50 -13.19 6.64 15.25
N ASP A 51 -13.05 7.97 15.31
CA ASP A 51 -14.14 8.92 15.06
C ASP A 51 -14.11 9.55 13.66
N ARG A 52 -13.02 9.38 12.90
CA ARG A 52 -12.88 9.98 11.56
C ARG A 52 -12.23 9.05 10.53
N ASP A 53 -12.55 9.27 9.26
CA ASP A 53 -11.92 8.60 8.14
C ASP A 53 -10.46 9.02 7.94
N ILE A 54 -9.67 8.11 7.36
CA ILE A 54 -8.26 8.34 7.06
C ILE A 54 -8.11 9.39 5.96
N LEU A 55 -7.48 10.52 6.28
CA LEU A 55 -7.21 11.59 5.33
C LEU A 55 -5.78 11.52 4.82
N MET A 56 -5.56 12.00 3.59
CA MET A 56 -4.22 12.01 2.99
C MET A 56 -3.24 12.97 3.68
N ALA A 57 -3.75 13.92 4.47
CA ALA A 57 -2.96 14.79 5.32
C ALA A 57 -2.28 14.04 6.47
N ASP A 58 -2.94 12.99 7.00
CA ASP A 58 -2.45 12.18 8.13
C ASP A 58 -1.32 11.24 7.72
N LYS A 59 -1.08 11.13 6.41
CA LYS A 59 -0.03 10.28 5.86
C LYS A 59 1.34 10.58 6.45
N ASN A 60 1.65 11.83 6.81
CA ASN A 60 2.96 12.15 7.39
C ASN A 60 3.11 11.68 8.84
N ASP A 61 2.00 11.56 9.58
CA ASP A 61 2.00 11.14 10.99
C ASP A 61 1.95 9.62 11.15
N LEU A 62 1.52 8.90 10.10
CA LEU A 62 1.48 7.44 10.04
C LEU A 62 2.82 6.85 9.58
N VAL A 63 3.82 6.90 10.47
CA VAL A 63 5.20 6.49 10.19
C VAL A 63 5.30 4.98 9.97
N TYR A 64 4.62 4.18 10.78
CA TYR A 64 4.63 2.72 10.69
C TYR A 64 3.86 2.22 9.47
N VAL A 65 2.70 2.81 9.16
CA VAL A 65 1.97 2.54 7.90
C VAL A 65 2.83 2.84 6.67
N ASN A 66 3.52 3.99 6.64
CA ASN A 66 4.43 4.31 5.54
C ASN A 66 5.62 3.34 5.46
N ALA A 67 6.19 2.95 6.60
CA ALA A 67 7.27 1.98 6.64
C ALA A 67 6.81 0.63 6.07
N PHE A 68 5.61 0.17 6.45
CA PHE A 68 4.99 -1.05 5.93
C PHE A 68 4.79 -1.01 4.41
N ILE A 69 4.23 0.09 3.88
CA ILE A 69 4.05 0.28 2.43
C ILE A 69 5.41 0.29 1.72
N ASN A 70 6.41 0.99 2.27
CA ASN A 70 7.76 1.04 1.69
C ASN A 70 8.44 -0.32 1.70
N VAL A 71 8.26 -1.14 2.74
CA VAL A 71 8.79 -2.52 2.77
C VAL A 71 8.11 -3.38 1.70
N GLY A 72 6.79 -3.25 1.52
CA GLY A 72 6.06 -3.92 0.45
C GLY A 72 6.58 -3.54 -0.94
N LEU A 73 6.78 -2.23 -1.19
CA LEU A 73 7.36 -1.72 -2.44
C LEU A 73 8.82 -2.16 -2.64
N ARG A 74 9.63 -2.21 -1.58
CA ARG A 74 11.04 -2.63 -1.66
C ARG A 74 11.19 -4.12 -1.93
N ARG A 75 10.33 -4.97 -1.37
CA ARG A 75 10.33 -6.43 -1.63
C ARG A 75 10.04 -6.75 -3.10
N LYS A 76 9.12 -6.00 -3.71
CA LYS A 76 8.84 -6.12 -5.14
C LYS A 76 10.09 -5.92 -6.01
N LYS A 77 10.96 -4.95 -5.66
CA LYS A 77 12.21 -4.68 -6.39
C LYS A 77 13.28 -5.79 -6.27
N ILE A 78 13.14 -6.70 -5.31
CA ILE A 78 14.10 -7.81 -5.13
C ILE A 78 13.72 -9.03 -5.99
N ILE A 79 12.46 -9.12 -6.43
CA ILE A 79 11.92 -10.27 -7.16
C ILE A 79 11.73 -9.96 -8.66
N LEU A 80 11.73 -8.68 -9.06
CA LEU A 80 11.68 -8.21 -10.45
C LEU A 80 13.02 -7.60 -10.88
#